data_AF-A0A4U9TTH7-F1
#
_entry.id   AF-A0A4U9TTH7-F1
#
_cell.length_a   1.000
_cell.length_b   1.000
_cell.length_c   1.000
_cell.angle_alpha   90.00
_cell.angle_beta   90.00
_cell.angle_gamma   90.00
#
_symmetry.space_group_name_H-M   'P 1'
#
loop_
_entity.id
_entity.type
_entity.pdbx_description
1 polymer ?
#
loop_
_entity_poly.entity_id
_entity_poly.type
_entity_poly.pdbx_seq_one_letter_code
_entity_poly.pdbx_strand_id
1 'polypeptide(L)'
;MGRTPYRSAYQRLQTDRRSPFVLGLPTGGTPLEAYKHLIAMHKAGEVSFKHVVTFNMDEYVGLPAGTPGKLPQPSCTVTSSTTLISHRENINLLNGNAPDVDEECRQYEAKMKSYGKVNLFMGGVGFDGHIAFNEPASSLASRTRIKTLTEETRIGQLPLLRR
;
A
#
# COMPACT_ATOMS: atom_id res chain seq x y z
N MET A 1 27.13 13.36 9.07
CA MET A 1 27.12 12.31 8.02
C MET A 1 25.88 11.44 8.19
N GLY A 2 24.72 11.85 7.65
CA GLY A 2 23.47 11.09 7.75
C GLY A 2 23.14 10.49 6.39
N ARG A 3 23.49 9.23 6.15
CA ARG A 3 23.00 8.49 4.98
C ARG A 3 21.59 8.02 5.31
N THR A 4 20.60 8.62 4.65
CA THR A 4 19.19 8.23 4.78
C THR A 4 19.05 6.74 4.45
N PRO A 5 18.47 5.90 5.32
CA PRO A 5 18.46 4.44 5.19
C PRO A 5 17.76 3.90 3.93
N TYR A 6 17.10 4.77 3.16
CA TYR A 6 16.26 4.39 2.03
C TYR A 6 16.97 4.39 0.67
N ARG A 7 18.19 4.95 0.55
CA ARG A 7 18.83 5.16 -0.76
C ARG A 7 19.13 3.86 -1.53
N SER A 8 19.54 2.80 -0.83
CA SER A 8 19.87 1.51 -1.45
C SER A 8 18.65 0.76 -1.96
N ALA A 9 17.51 0.88 -1.27
CA ALA A 9 16.25 0.27 -1.68
C ALA A 9 15.70 0.94 -2.95
N TYR A 10 15.78 2.28 -3.03
CA TYR A 10 15.32 3.05 -4.18
C TYR A 10 16.17 2.88 -5.43
N GLN A 11 17.48 2.66 -5.28
CA GLN A 11 18.36 2.36 -6.43
C GLN A 11 17.92 1.11 -7.21
N ARG A 12 17.29 0.13 -6.53
CA ARG A 12 16.78 -1.09 -7.20
C ARG A 12 15.55 -0.87 -8.05
N LEU A 13 14.84 0.26 -7.91
CA LEU A 13 13.72 0.62 -8.80
C LEU A 13 14.18 0.83 -10.24
N GLN A 14 15.50 1.02 -10.48
CA GLN A 14 16.05 1.27 -11.80
C GLN A 14 16.58 0.02 -12.54
N THR A 15 16.83 -1.09 -11.84
CA THR A 15 17.93 -1.99 -12.26
C THR A 15 17.54 -3.30 -12.94
N ASP A 16 16.27 -3.73 -12.92
CA ASP A 16 15.90 -5.01 -13.57
C ASP A 16 14.68 -4.84 -14.49
N ARG A 17 14.88 -5.19 -15.77
CA ARG A 17 13.86 -5.08 -16.84
C ARG A 17 13.21 -6.42 -17.15
N ARG A 18 13.69 -7.53 -16.56
CA ARG A 18 13.19 -8.89 -16.85
C ARG A 18 12.04 -9.30 -15.94
N SER A 19 11.96 -8.70 -14.75
CA SER A 19 10.88 -8.92 -13.77
C SER A 19 10.56 -7.58 -13.10
N PRO A 20 9.26 -7.24 -12.89
CA PRO A 20 8.90 -6.00 -12.24
C PRO A 20 9.37 -5.97 -10.79
N PHE A 21 9.69 -4.78 -10.28
CA PHE A 21 9.93 -4.57 -8.86
C PHE A 21 8.58 -4.50 -8.12
N VAL A 22 8.31 -5.47 -7.25
CA VAL A 22 7.09 -5.55 -6.45
C VAL A 22 7.25 -4.77 -5.15
N LEU A 23 6.46 -3.72 -4.99
CA LEU A 23 6.51 -2.77 -3.89
C LEU A 23 5.22 -2.81 -3.05
N GLY A 24 5.33 -3.19 -1.79
CA GLY A 24 4.26 -3.11 -0.81
C GLY A 24 4.15 -1.71 -0.21
N LEU A 25 2.93 -1.17 -0.15
CA LEU A 25 2.65 0.22 0.24
C LEU A 25 1.69 0.31 1.43
N PRO A 26 2.04 1.06 2.50
CA PRO A 26 1.14 1.31 3.60
C PRO A 26 0.18 2.46 3.28
N THR A 27 -0.97 2.44 3.95
CA THR A 27 -1.93 3.54 3.98
C THR A 27 -1.69 4.44 5.21
N GLY A 28 -2.55 5.44 5.44
CA GLY A 28 -2.47 6.31 6.61
C GLY A 28 -1.58 7.55 6.44
N GLY A 29 -1.50 8.38 7.48
CA GLY A 29 -0.80 9.67 7.42
C GLY A 29 0.73 9.58 7.49
N THR A 30 1.27 8.61 8.23
CA THR A 30 2.71 8.40 8.44
C THR A 30 3.56 8.34 7.16
N PRO A 31 3.18 7.57 6.11
CA PRO A 31 3.99 7.48 4.90
C PRO A 31 3.88 8.70 3.96
N LEU A 32 3.07 9.71 4.26
CA LEU A 32 2.80 10.82 3.34
C LEU A 32 4.09 11.59 2.94
N GLU A 33 4.96 11.89 3.90
CA GLU A 33 6.24 12.56 3.61
C GLU A 33 7.19 11.66 2.79
N ALA A 34 7.17 10.34 3.03
CA ALA A 34 7.94 9.41 2.23
C ALA A 34 7.46 9.41 0.76
N TYR A 35 6.14 9.46 0.53
CA TYR A 35 5.59 9.59 -0.82
C TYR A 35 5.96 10.91 -1.49
N LYS A 36 5.92 12.04 -0.77
CA LYS A 36 6.37 13.34 -1.31
C LYS A 36 7.82 13.28 -1.79
N HIS A 37 8.71 12.68 -1.00
CA HIS A 37 10.11 12.49 -1.40
C HIS A 37 10.24 11.57 -2.62
N LEU A 38 9.52 10.46 -2.67
CA LEU A 38 9.52 9.55 -3.84
C LEU A 38 9.05 10.26 -5.11
N ILE A 39 8.01 11.10 -5.01
CA ILE A 39 7.53 11.92 -6.13
C ILE A 39 8.60 12.92 -6.58
N ALA A 40 9.25 13.60 -5.63
CA ALA A 40 10.32 14.54 -5.95
C ALA A 40 11.51 13.86 -6.65
N MET A 41 11.95 12.72 -6.14
CA MET A 41 13.02 11.91 -6.75
C MET A 41 12.64 11.41 -8.15
N HIS A 42 11.37 11.01 -8.35
CA HIS A 42 10.90 10.60 -9.67
C HIS A 42 10.94 11.76 -10.67
N LYS A 43 10.46 12.96 -10.27
CA LYS A 43 10.51 14.18 -11.09
C LYS A 43 11.93 14.62 -11.40
N ALA A 44 12.87 14.39 -10.49
CA ALA A 44 14.30 14.66 -10.69
C ALA A 44 15.00 13.61 -11.57
N GLY A 45 14.32 12.55 -12.01
CA GLY A 45 14.90 11.47 -12.80
C GLY A 45 15.77 10.50 -11.99
N GLU A 46 15.74 10.58 -10.67
CA GLU A 46 16.55 9.74 -9.77
C GLU A 46 15.94 8.35 -9.55
N VAL A 47 14.66 8.17 -9.79
CA VAL A 47 13.97 6.86 -9.71
C VAL A 47 12.93 6.73 -10.82
N SER A 48 12.72 5.51 -11.30
CA SER A 48 11.69 5.20 -12.28
C SER A 48 10.72 4.17 -11.72
N PHE A 49 9.43 4.41 -11.93
CA PHE A 49 8.34 3.51 -11.54
C PHE A 49 7.74 2.75 -12.74
N LYS A 50 8.37 2.83 -13.90
CA LYS A 50 7.90 2.23 -15.16
C LYS A 50 7.70 0.71 -15.05
N HIS A 51 8.58 0.03 -14.30
CA HIS A 51 8.56 -1.41 -14.11
C HIS A 51 8.29 -1.78 -12.65
N VAL A 52 7.47 -0.97 -11.96
CA VAL A 52 7.06 -1.21 -10.57
C VAL A 52 5.62 -1.72 -10.56
N VAL A 53 5.38 -2.75 -9.75
CA VAL A 53 4.05 -3.27 -9.41
C VAL A 53 3.82 -3.03 -7.94
N THR A 54 2.67 -2.46 -7.57
CA THR A 54 2.37 -2.09 -6.18
C THR A 54 1.27 -2.95 -5.59
N PHE A 55 1.39 -3.26 -4.30
CA PHE A 55 0.35 -3.91 -3.49
C PHE A 55 0.13 -3.09 -2.22
N ASN A 56 -1.09 -2.62 -1.98
CA ASN A 56 -1.42 -1.95 -0.72
C ASN A 56 -1.65 -2.97 0.41
N MET A 57 -1.39 -2.55 1.66
CA MET A 57 -1.54 -3.41 2.84
C MET A 57 -2.99 -3.76 3.16
N ASP A 58 -3.89 -2.79 3.00
CA ASP A 58 -5.23 -2.84 3.54
C ASP A 58 -6.20 -1.91 2.77
N GLU A 59 -7.49 -2.20 2.91
CA GLU A 59 -8.61 -1.37 2.46
C GLU A 59 -9.77 -1.50 3.45
N TYR A 60 -10.57 -0.45 3.58
CA TYR A 60 -11.78 -0.46 4.39
C TYR A 60 -12.94 -1.19 3.70
N VAL A 61 -13.61 -2.06 4.45
CA VAL A 61 -14.82 -2.74 3.98
C VAL A 61 -16.04 -1.80 4.04
N GLY A 62 -16.84 -1.78 2.98
CA GLY A 62 -18.13 -1.08 2.94
C GLY A 62 -18.05 0.45 2.77
N LEU A 63 -16.87 1.03 2.53
CA LEU A 63 -16.78 2.44 2.15
C LEU A 63 -17.18 2.62 0.68
N PRO A 64 -18.02 3.61 0.33
CA PRO A 64 -18.43 3.84 -1.04
C PRO A 64 -17.21 3.94 -1.98
N ALA A 65 -17.16 3.09 -3.01
CA ALA A 65 -16.20 3.28 -4.08
C ALA A 65 -16.46 4.67 -4.69
N GLY A 66 -15.44 5.52 -4.75
CA GLY A 66 -15.56 6.86 -5.31
C GLY A 66 -16.13 6.86 -6.74
N THR A 67 -16.76 7.97 -7.12
CA THR A 67 -17.45 8.19 -8.41
C THR A 67 -16.59 7.77 -9.62
N PRO A 68 -17.16 7.14 -10.68
CA PRO A 68 -16.42 6.77 -11.89
C PRO A 68 -15.66 7.97 -12.47
N GLY A 69 -14.35 7.80 -12.72
CA GLY A 69 -13.46 8.86 -13.21
C GLY A 69 -12.66 9.58 -12.13
N LYS A 70 -12.98 9.38 -10.85
CA LYS A 70 -12.11 9.70 -9.71
C LYS A 70 -11.66 8.38 -9.11
N LEU A 71 -10.36 8.24 -8.81
CA LEU A 71 -9.88 7.10 -8.01
C LEU A 71 -10.78 6.98 -6.77
N PRO A 72 -11.18 5.77 -6.33
CA PRO A 72 -11.96 5.63 -5.10
C PRO A 72 -11.24 6.40 -3.99
N GLN A 73 -11.97 7.18 -3.19
CA GLN A 73 -11.37 7.82 -2.02
C GLN A 73 -11.43 6.84 -0.83
N PRO A 74 -10.28 6.24 -0.50
CA PRO A 74 -9.94 5.95 0.88
C PRO A 74 -8.49 6.40 1.17
N SER A 75 -8.36 7.45 1.98
CA SER A 75 -7.13 8.14 2.39
C SER A 75 -6.32 8.83 1.27
N CYS A 76 -5.82 10.06 1.54
CA CYS A 76 -4.87 10.82 0.71
C CYS A 76 -3.60 10.05 0.28
N THR A 77 -3.41 8.83 0.77
CA THR A 77 -2.21 8.03 0.70
C THR A 77 -2.21 7.10 -0.52
N VAL A 78 -3.37 6.55 -0.89
CA VAL A 78 -3.54 5.72 -2.10
C VAL A 78 -3.37 6.57 -3.36
N THR A 79 -3.96 7.77 -3.39
CA THR A 79 -3.84 8.70 -4.54
C THR A 79 -2.42 9.22 -4.73
N SER A 80 -1.69 9.54 -3.65
CA SER A 80 -0.33 10.07 -3.77
C SER A 80 0.66 9.06 -4.33
N SER A 81 0.61 7.80 -3.89
CA SER A 81 1.57 6.77 -4.27
C SER A 81 1.31 6.17 -5.67
N THR A 82 0.04 6.04 -6.06
CA THR A 82 -0.37 5.49 -7.35
C THR A 82 -0.08 6.40 -8.55
N THR A 83 0.03 7.72 -8.36
CA THR A 83 0.36 8.67 -9.44
C THR A 83 1.73 8.43 -10.08
N LEU A 84 2.62 7.73 -9.38
CA LEU A 84 3.94 7.37 -9.89
C LEU A 84 3.92 6.15 -10.81
N ILE A 85 2.89 5.30 -10.71
CA ILE A 85 2.81 4.06 -11.47
C ILE A 85 2.21 4.36 -12.84
N SER A 86 3.03 4.17 -13.89
CA SER A 86 2.64 4.52 -15.26
C SER A 86 1.52 3.64 -15.84
N HIS A 87 1.39 2.42 -15.32
CA HIS A 87 0.51 1.37 -15.81
C HIS A 87 -0.53 1.03 -14.75
N ARG A 88 -1.82 1.23 -15.03
CA ARG A 88 -2.87 1.01 -14.04
C ARG A 88 -2.99 -0.46 -13.62
N GLU A 89 -2.69 -1.37 -14.54
CA GLU A 89 -2.64 -2.81 -14.31
C GLU A 89 -1.58 -3.23 -13.27
N ASN A 90 -0.58 -2.38 -13.03
CA ASN A 90 0.45 -2.60 -12.02
C ASN A 90 0.04 -2.13 -10.62
N ILE A 91 -1.12 -1.49 -10.48
CA ILE A 91 -1.66 -1.05 -9.19
C ILE A 91 -2.61 -2.14 -8.67
N ASN A 92 -2.29 -2.71 -7.51
CA ASN A 92 -3.11 -3.72 -6.85
C ASN A 92 -3.62 -3.17 -5.52
N LEU A 93 -4.93 -3.04 -5.43
CA LEU A 93 -5.67 -2.62 -4.23
C LEU A 93 -6.68 -3.71 -3.89
N LEU A 94 -6.95 -3.91 -2.60
CA LEU A 94 -8.05 -4.75 -2.15
C LEU A 94 -9.38 -4.06 -2.49
N ASN A 95 -10.37 -4.82 -2.94
CA ASN A 95 -11.73 -4.33 -3.10
C ASN A 95 -12.55 -4.53 -1.81
N GLY A 96 -12.63 -3.48 -0.98
CA GLY A 96 -13.43 -3.49 0.25
C GLY A 96 -14.95 -3.64 0.05
N ASN A 97 -15.45 -3.56 -1.19
CA ASN A 97 -16.87 -3.77 -1.53
C ASN A 97 -17.08 -5.04 -2.37
N ALA A 98 -16.12 -5.97 -2.38
CA ALA A 98 -16.30 -7.26 -3.03
C ALA A 98 -17.51 -8.00 -2.41
N PRO A 99 -18.33 -8.69 -3.22
CA PRO A 99 -19.47 -9.45 -2.73
C PRO A 99 -19.04 -10.64 -1.85
N ASP A 100 -17.85 -11.19 -2.12
CA ASP A 100 -17.19 -12.20 -1.31
C ASP A 100 -15.80 -11.69 -0.93
N VAL A 101 -15.66 -11.25 0.32
CA VAL A 101 -14.41 -10.68 0.85
C VAL A 101 -13.33 -11.75 1.02
N ASP A 102 -13.70 -13.00 1.32
CA ASP A 102 -12.74 -14.08 1.48
C ASP A 102 -12.14 -14.47 0.13
N GLU A 103 -12.95 -14.48 -0.93
CA GLU A 103 -12.47 -14.68 -2.30
C GLU A 103 -11.56 -13.55 -2.78
N GLU A 104 -11.91 -12.28 -2.50
CA GLU A 104 -11.05 -11.13 -2.77
C GLU A 104 -9.67 -11.30 -2.10
N CYS A 105 -9.65 -11.70 -0.83
CA CYS A 105 -8.40 -11.96 -0.11
C CYS A 105 -7.56 -13.07 -0.77
N ARG A 106 -8.19 -14.17 -1.19
CA ARG A 106 -7.52 -15.28 -1.89
C ARG A 106 -6.95 -14.84 -3.23
N GLN A 107 -7.71 -14.08 -4.01
CA GLN A 107 -7.28 -13.57 -5.31
C GLN A 107 -6.11 -12.59 -5.17
N TYR A 108 -6.14 -11.75 -4.14
CA TYR A 108 -5.05 -10.81 -3.85
C TYR A 108 -3.74 -11.53 -3.51
N GLU A 109 -3.79 -12.55 -2.66
CA GLU A 109 -2.64 -13.41 -2.33
C GLU A 109 -2.14 -14.18 -3.57
N ALA A 110 -3.04 -14.74 -4.38
CA ALA A 110 -2.69 -15.44 -5.61
C ALA A 110 -1.99 -14.52 -6.62
N LYS A 111 -2.50 -13.29 -6.79
CA LYS A 111 -1.93 -12.27 -7.66
C LYS A 111 -0.57 -11.78 -7.16
N MET A 112 -0.41 -11.56 -5.86
CA MET A 112 0.89 -11.23 -5.28
C MET A 112 1.89 -12.36 -5.49
N LYS A 113 1.47 -13.62 -5.31
CA LYS A 113 2.29 -14.80 -5.54
C LYS A 113 2.67 -15.01 -7.01
N SER A 114 1.84 -14.59 -7.97
CA SER A 114 2.17 -14.72 -9.41
C SER A 114 3.38 -13.88 -9.83
N TYR A 115 3.74 -12.85 -9.05
CA TYR A 115 4.98 -12.08 -9.24
C TYR A 115 6.20 -12.70 -8.53
N GLY A 116 6.02 -13.83 -7.84
CA GLY A 116 7.07 -14.60 -7.17
C GLY A 116 7.39 -14.08 -5.76
N LYS A 117 7.83 -12.83 -5.63
CA LYS A 117 8.16 -12.23 -4.32
C LYS A 117 7.87 -10.74 -4.26
N VAL A 118 7.59 -10.25 -3.05
CA VAL A 118 7.65 -8.83 -2.75
C VAL A 118 9.12 -8.43 -2.56
N ASN A 119 9.57 -7.39 -3.26
CA ASN A 119 10.97 -6.92 -3.18
C ASN A 119 11.20 -5.99 -1.99
N LEU A 120 10.20 -5.17 -1.67
CA LEU A 120 10.19 -4.26 -0.53
C LEU A 120 8.75 -4.08 -0.06
N PHE A 121 8.51 -4.17 1.24
CA PHE A 121 7.24 -3.79 1.84
C PHE A 121 7.50 -2.62 2.78
N MET A 122 6.95 -1.44 2.46
CA MET A 122 6.96 -0.30 3.37
C MET A 122 5.79 -0.47 4.35
N GLY A 123 6.02 -0.19 5.63
CA GLY A 123 5.00 -0.36 6.67
C GLY A 123 5.04 0.78 7.67
N GLY A 124 3.89 1.11 8.23
CA GLY A 124 3.79 1.83 9.50
C GLY A 124 3.63 0.83 10.64
N VAL A 125 3.87 1.30 11.87
CA VAL A 125 3.56 0.56 13.10
C VAL A 125 2.54 1.39 13.88
N GLY A 126 1.42 0.77 14.26
CA GLY A 126 0.41 1.35 15.13
C GLY A 126 0.94 1.59 16.54
N PHE A 127 0.26 2.42 17.32
CA PHE A 127 0.69 2.72 18.70
C PHE A 127 0.70 1.46 19.59
N ASP A 128 -0.20 0.54 19.34
CA ASP A 128 -0.32 -0.79 19.97
C ASP A 128 0.63 -1.86 19.36
N GLY A 129 1.47 -1.48 18.40
CA GLY A 129 2.39 -2.35 17.69
C GLY A 129 1.81 -3.08 16.49
N HIS A 130 0.56 -2.81 16.07
CA HIS A 130 0.01 -3.46 14.87
C HIS A 130 0.76 -3.06 13.59
N ILE A 131 0.80 -3.97 12.63
CA ILE A 131 1.30 -3.73 11.25
C ILE A 131 0.13 -3.95 10.30
N ALA A 132 -0.11 -2.99 9.39
CA ALA A 132 -1.39 -2.89 8.67
C ALA A 132 -2.55 -2.90 9.69
N PHE A 133 -3.66 -3.57 9.38
CA PHE A 133 -4.71 -3.84 10.37
C PHE A 133 -4.53 -5.14 11.17
N ASN A 134 -3.31 -5.66 11.33
CA ASN A 134 -3.07 -6.82 12.20
C ASN A 134 -3.05 -6.41 13.68
N GLU A 135 -4.23 -6.09 14.20
CA GLU A 135 -4.52 -5.73 15.59
C GLU A 135 -3.96 -6.79 16.58
N PRO A 136 -3.77 -6.42 17.86
CA PRO A 136 -3.34 -7.34 18.91
C PRO A 136 -4.10 -8.69 18.91
N ALA A 137 -3.39 -9.75 19.30
CA ALA A 137 -3.84 -11.15 19.21
C ALA A 137 -4.09 -11.70 17.80
N SER A 138 -3.67 -10.98 16.74
CA SER A 138 -3.58 -11.57 15.40
C SER A 138 -2.52 -12.68 15.34
N SER A 139 -2.81 -13.74 14.59
CA SER A 139 -1.84 -14.83 14.37
C SER A 139 -0.59 -14.31 13.66
N LEU A 140 0.59 -14.72 14.14
CA LEU A 140 1.89 -14.42 13.52
C LEU A 140 2.07 -15.07 12.14
N ALA A 141 1.28 -16.10 11.83
CA ALA A 141 1.26 -16.78 10.54
C ALA A 141 0.01 -16.42 9.72
N SER A 142 -0.66 -15.31 10.06
CA SER A 142 -1.88 -14.89 9.36
C SER A 142 -1.64 -14.51 7.90
N ARG A 143 -2.71 -14.59 7.12
CA ARG A 143 -2.80 -14.20 5.71
C ARG A 143 -3.76 -13.02 5.54
N THR A 144 -3.86 -12.52 4.31
CA THR A 144 -4.89 -11.53 3.94
C THR A 144 -6.26 -12.04 4.34
N ARG A 145 -7.00 -11.24 5.10
CA ARG A 145 -8.31 -11.59 5.68
C ARG A 145 -9.04 -10.33 6.11
N ILE A 146 -10.36 -10.44 6.28
CA ILE A 146 -11.14 -9.43 7.00
C ILE A 146 -10.72 -9.35 8.47
N LYS A 147 -10.68 -8.13 9.02
CA LYS A 147 -10.35 -7.91 10.42
C LYS A 147 -11.23 -6.80 11.01
N THR A 148 -11.75 -7.05 12.20
CA THR A 148 -12.45 -6.04 13.00
C THR A 148 -11.42 -5.11 13.63
N LEU A 149 -11.55 -3.81 13.36
CA LEU A 149 -10.69 -2.77 13.94
C LEU A 149 -11.04 -2.51 15.40
N THR A 150 -10.03 -2.23 16.21
CA THR A 150 -10.24 -1.77 17.59
C THR A 150 -10.79 -0.34 17.61
N GLU A 151 -11.38 0.05 18.74
CA GLU A 151 -11.86 1.42 18.92
C GLU A 151 -10.72 2.43 18.81
N GLU A 152 -9.55 2.11 19.38
CA GLU A 152 -8.36 2.95 19.32
C GLU A 152 -7.90 3.19 17.87
N THR A 153 -7.80 2.14 17.06
CA THR A 153 -7.47 2.27 15.63
C THR A 153 -8.50 3.13 14.89
N ARG A 154 -9.80 2.94 15.16
CA ARG A 154 -10.86 3.77 14.56
C ARG A 154 -10.71 5.25 14.93
N ILE A 155 -10.39 5.56 16.19
CA ILE A 155 -10.15 6.92 16.67
C ILE A 155 -8.88 7.52 16.05
N GLY A 156 -7.80 6.74 15.97
CA GLY A 156 -6.56 7.18 15.34
C GLY A 156 -6.71 7.50 13.85
N GLN A 157 -7.60 6.81 13.15
CA GLN A 157 -7.85 7.02 11.72
C GLN A 157 -9.04 7.94 11.40
N LEU A 158 -9.83 8.33 12.40
CA LEU A 158 -10.97 9.25 12.27
C LEU A 158 -10.67 10.60 11.59
N PRO A 159 -9.50 11.24 11.78
CA PRO A 159 -9.12 12.44 11.04
C PRO A 159 -8.99 12.25 9.53
N LEU A 160 -8.80 11.01 9.05
CA LEU A 160 -8.69 10.65 7.64
C LEU A 160 -10.05 10.31 7.00
N LEU A 161 -11.06 9.98 7.80
CA LEU A 161 -12.41 9.58 7.34
C LEU A 161 -13.42 10.73 7.30
N ARG A 162 -13.08 11.91 7.84
CA ARG A 162 -13.96 13.09 7.94
C ARG A 162 -13.58 14.27 7.02
N ARG A 163 -12.71 14.07 6.02
CA ARG A 163 -12.31 15.13 5.08
C ARG A 163 -12.75 14.83 3.67
#